data_AF-A0A8D0FFN0-F1
#
_entry.id   AF-A0A8D0FFN0-F1
#
_cell.length_a   1.000
_cell.length_b   1.000
_cell.length_c   1.000
_cell.angle_alpha   90.00
_cell.angle_beta   90.00
_cell.angle_gamma   90.00
#
_symmetry.space_group_name_H-M   'P 1'
#
loop_
_entity.id
_entity.type
_entity.pdbx_description
1 polymer ?
#
loop_
_entity_poly.entity_id
_entity_poly.type
_entity_poly.pdbx_seq_one_letter_code
_entity_poly.pdbx_strand_id
1 'polypeptide(L)' 'MLTLQEIKNIHVKRHLDPLPAGYFYNGTQFVNFFGDKMDYHPLMDQFMNDYLEEANREIEKYNRELEEQEYHDLFEQKT' A
#
# COMPACT_ATOMS: atom_id res chain seq x y z
N MET A 1 2.29 3.85 10.36
CA MET A 1 3.21 2.72 10.05
C MET A 1 2.36 1.52 9.69
N LEU A 2 2.73 0.79 8.63
CA LEU A 2 2.05 -0.45 8.24
C LEU A 2 2.33 -1.58 9.24
N THR A 3 1.36 -2.47 9.41
CA THR A 3 1.52 -3.69 10.18
C THR A 3 2.37 -4.72 9.42
N LEU A 4 2.99 -5.65 10.14
CA LEU A 4 3.75 -6.74 9.53
C LEU A 4 2.91 -7.60 8.58
N GLN A 5 1.61 -7.74 8.84
CA GLN A 5 0.71 -8.49 7.98
C GLN A 5 0.46 -7.75 6.66
N GLU A 6 0.28 -6.43 6.69
CA GLU A 6 0.12 -5.62 5.48
C GLU A 6 1.37 -5.65 4.61
N ILE A 7 2.56 -5.52 5.22
CA ILE A 7 3.85 -5.63 4.52
C ILE A 7 3.95 -6.99 3.83
N LYS A 8 3.64 -8.09 4.53
CA LYS A 8 3.62 -9.43 3.91
C LYS A 8 2.62 -9.55 2.77
N ASN A 9 1.43 -8.99 2.92
CA ASN A 9 0.41 -9.03 1.88
C ASN A 9 0.82 -8.24 0.63
N ILE A 10 1.43 -7.06 0.82
CA ILE A 10 1.97 -6.25 -0.28
C ILE A 10 3.07 -7.03 -1.01
N HIS A 11 3.98 -7.66 -0.25
CA HIS A 11 5.04 -8.47 -0.83
C HIS A 11 4.48 -9.65 -1.63
N VAL A 12 3.56 -10.45 -1.08
CA VAL A 12 2.96 -11.59 -1.79
C VAL A 12 2.30 -11.16 -3.10
N LYS A 13 1.68 -9.98 -3.15
CA LYS A 13 1.05 -9.48 -4.38
C LYS A 13 2.04 -9.02 -5.45
N ARG A 14 3.22 -8.50 -5.06
CA ARG A 14 4.14 -7.78 -5.94
C ARG A 14 5.54 -8.41 -6.06
N HIS A 15 5.84 -9.50 -5.35
CA HIS A 15 7.18 -10.10 -5.33
C HIS A 15 7.62 -10.73 -6.67
N LEU A 16 6.68 -10.90 -7.62
CA LEU A 16 6.95 -11.37 -8.98
C LEU A 16 7.05 -10.22 -9.99
N ASP A 17 6.94 -8.97 -9.52
CA ASP A 17 7.13 -7.81 -10.38
C ASP A 17 8.58 -7.77 -10.92
N PRO A 18 8.81 -7.12 -12.07
CA PRO A 18 10.14 -7.03 -12.65
C PRO A 18 11.15 -6.46 -11.66
N LEU A 19 12.26 -7.19 -11.48
CA LEU A 19 13.34 -6.76 -10.62
C LEU A 19 14.12 -5.60 -11.25
N PRO A 20 14.61 -4.65 -10.43
CA PRO A 20 15.57 -3.65 -10.89
C PRO A 20 16.83 -4.31 -11.47
N ALA A 21 17.51 -3.59 -12.35
CA ALA A 21 18.77 -4.06 -12.93
C ALA A 21 19.79 -4.40 -11.83
N GLY A 22 20.46 -5.55 -11.99
CA GLY A 22 21.43 -6.04 -11.00
C GLY A 22 20.83 -6.82 -9.85
N TYR A 23 19.52 -7.06 -9.83
CA TYR A 23 18.87 -7.98 -8.89
C TYR A 23 18.38 -9.24 -9.58
N PHE A 24 18.41 -10.35 -8.86
CA PHE A 24 17.78 -11.60 -9.28
C PHE A 24 17.20 -12.34 -8.07
N TYR A 25 16.21 -13.20 -8.31
CA TYR A 25 15.68 -14.10 -7.30
C TYR A 25 16.31 -15.48 -7.44
N ASN A 26 16.96 -15.98 -6.39
CA ASN A 26 17.69 -17.25 -6.44
C ASN A 26 16.85 -18.48 -6.06
N GLY A 27 15.52 -18.33 -5.96
CA GLY A 27 14.61 -19.38 -5.49
C GLY A 27 14.37 -19.38 -3.98
N THR A 28 15.06 -18.53 -3.21
CA THR A 28 14.80 -18.35 -1.78
C THR A 28 14.84 -16.87 -1.38
N GLN A 29 15.82 -16.11 -1.88
CA GLN A 29 16.06 -14.71 -1.53
C GLN A 29 16.33 -13.87 -2.77
N PHE A 30 16.13 -12.56 -2.65
CA PHE A 30 16.56 -11.57 -3.62
C PHE A 30 18.04 -11.29 -3.40
N VAL A 31 18.81 -11.28 -4.48
CA VAL A 31 20.26 -11.09 -4.43
C VAL A 31 20.65 -9.98 -5.39
N ASN A 32 21.50 -9.06 -4.93
CA ASN A 32 22.06 -8.01 -5.78
C ASN A 32 23.35 -8.46 -6.47
N PHE A 33 23.90 -7.64 -7.36
CA PHE A 33 25.14 -7.93 -8.08
C PHE A 33 26.37 -8.11 -7.17
N PHE A 34 26.36 -7.50 -5.99
CA PHE A 34 27.43 -7.62 -4.99
C PHE A 34 27.29 -8.87 -4.12
N GLY A 35 26.19 -9.61 -4.25
CA GLY A 35 25.89 -10.81 -3.48
C GLY A 35 25.12 -10.56 -2.18
N ASP A 36 24.71 -9.32 -1.90
CA ASP A 36 23.86 -9.03 -0.74
C ASP A 36 22.48 -9.66 -0.91
N LYS A 37 21.95 -10.21 0.17
CA LYS A 37 20.70 -10.96 0.17
C LYS A 37 19.62 -10.21 0.94
N MET A 38 18.41 -10.26 0.41
CA MET A 38 17.22 -9.66 1.02
C MET A 38 16.06 -10.65 0.96
N ASP A 39 15.27 -10.67 2.04
CA ASP A 39 14.09 -11.53 2.13
C ASP A 39 12.87 -10.94 1.41
N TYR A 40 12.89 -9.62 1.17
CA TYR A 40 11.83 -8.89 0.47
C TYR A 40 12.32 -8.34 -0.87
N HIS A 41 11.36 -8.09 -1.75
CA HIS A 41 11.60 -7.46 -3.04
C HIS A 41 12.36 -6.12 -2.88
N PRO A 42 13.37 -5.81 -3.73
CA PRO A 42 14.17 -4.57 -3.62
C PRO A 42 13.35 -3.27 -3.68
N LEU A 43 12.17 -3.32 -4.31
CA LEU A 43 11.24 -2.18 -4.40
C LEU A 43 10.16 -2.18 -3.32
N MET A 44 10.36 -2.91 -2.22
CA MET A 44 9.34 -3.05 -1.18
C MET A 44 8.91 -1.70 -0.59
N ASP A 45 9.85 -0.78 -0.35
CA ASP A 45 9.53 0.56 0.16
C ASP A 45 8.63 1.35 -0.80
N GLN A 46 8.89 1.24 -2.10
CA GLN A 46 8.04 1.85 -3.11
C GLN A 46 6.64 1.22 -3.10
N PHE A 47 6.54 -0.11 -3.03
CA PHE A 47 5.25 -0.79 -2.98
C PHE A 47 4.43 -0.42 -1.74
N MET A 48 5.09 -0.18 -0.60
CA MET A 48 4.44 0.31 0.61
C MET A 48 3.93 1.74 0.45
N ASN A 49 4.70 2.63 -0.19
CA ASN A 49 4.26 3.99 -0.47
C ASN A 49 3.06 4.00 -1.43
N ASP A 50 3.14 3.25 -2.54
CA ASP A 50 2.02 3.11 -3.49
C ASP A 50 0.73 2.65 -2.76
N TYR A 51 0.86 1.69 -1.85
CA TYR A 51 -0.28 1.19 -1.06
C TYR A 51 -0.86 2.25 -0.13
N LEU A 52 -0.02 3.04 0.53
CA LEU A 52 -0.46 4.11 1.42
C LEU A 52 -1.13 5.25 0.64
N GLU A 53 -0.57 5.64 -0.50
CA GLU A 53 -1.15 6.66 -1.38
C GLU A 53 -2.52 6.22 -1.90
N GLU A 54 -2.64 4.97 -2.34
CA GLU A 54 -3.91 4.39 -2.77
C GLU A 54 -4.95 4.42 -1.64
N ALA A 55 -4.58 3.95 -0.44
CA ALA A 55 -5.48 3.93 0.71
C ALA A 55 -5.93 5.34 1.11
N ASN A 56 -5.01 6.31 1.13
CA ASN A 56 -5.34 7.70 1.44
C ASN A 56 -6.28 8.30 0.39
N ARG A 57 -6.06 8.01 -0.89
CA ARG A 57 -6.93 8.51 -1.96
C ARG A 57 -8.36 7.97 -1.84
N GLU A 58 -8.52 6.69 -1.50
CA GLU A 58 -9.86 6.11 -1.26
C GLU A 58 -10.52 6.73 -0.03
N ILE A 59 -9.76 7.03 1.03
CA ILE A 59 -10.27 7.75 2.21
C ILE A 59 -10.71 9.17 1.84
N GLU A 60 -9.90 9.91 1.08
CA GLU A 60 -10.24 11.27 0.65
C GLU A 60 -11.49 11.30 -0.22
N LYS A 61 -11.64 10.33 -1.11
CA LYS A 61 -12.84 10.17 -1.93
C LYS A 61 -14.07 9.94 -1.05
N TYR A 62 -13.98 9.00 -0.11
CA TYR A 62 -15.06 8.70 0.82
C TYR A 62 -15.43 9.91 1.71
N ASN A 63 -14.45 10.64 2.23
CA ASN A 63 -14.69 11.84 3.03
C ASN A 63 -15.41 12.92 2.22
N ARG A 64 -15.02 13.13 0.96
CA ARG A 64 -15.71 14.08 0.06
C ARG A 64 -17.16 13.68 -0.19
N GLU A 65 -17.41 12.39 -0.44
CA GLU A 65 -18.76 11.85 -0.61
C GLU A 65 -19.62 12.07 0.65
N LEU A 66 -19.02 11.98 1.86
CA LEU A 66 -19.70 12.29 3.12
C LEU A 66 -19.94 13.80 3.31
N GLU A 67 -19.01 14.67 2.91
CA GLU A 67 -19.17 16.14 3.00
C GLU A 67 -20.28 16.65 2.08
N GLU A 68 -20.49 16.01 0.92
CA GLU A 68 -21.57 16.32 -0.03
C GLU A 68 -22.94 15.81 0.45
N GLN A 69 -22.99 14.93 1.45
CA GLN A 69 -24.25 14.51 2.05
C GLN A 69 -24.79 15.63 2.95
N GLU A 70 -25.95 16.17 2.56
CA GLU A 70 -26.69 17.15 3.36
C GLU A 70 -27.03 16.55 4.72
N TYR A 71 -26.56 17.18 5.81
CA TYR A 71 -26.86 16.74 7.17
C TYR A 71 -28.35 16.98 7.45
N HIS A 72 -29.16 15.94 7.33
CA HIS A 72 -30.56 16.01 7.73
C HIS A 72 -30.63 15.89 9.26
N ASP A 73 -30.76 17.03 9.94
CA ASP A 73 -31.04 17.04 11.37
C ASP A 73 -32.44 16.46 11.64
N LEU A 74 -32.47 15.23 12.16
CA LEU A 74 -33.69 14.51 12.50
C LEU A 74 -34.46 15.16 13.67
N PHE A 75 -33.91 16.18 14.32
CA PHE A 75 -34.48 16.87 15.47
C PHE A 75 -34.74 18.36 15.22
N GLU A 76 -34.69 18.84 13.97
CA GLU A 76 -35.16 20.19 13.63
C GLU A 76 -36.66 20.32 13.90
N GLN A 77 -36.98 20.69 15.14
CA GLN A 77 -38.34 20.90 15.62
C GLN A 77 -38.97 22.07 14.87
N LYS A 78 -40.01 21.77 14.08
CA LYS A 78 -40.94 22.78 13.59
C LYS A 78 -41.56 23.49 14.79
N THR A 79 -41.23 24.77 14.96
CA THR A 79 -41.93 25.70 15.86
C THR A 79 -43.16 26.25 15.14
#